data_AF-A0AAI8B5H3-F1
#
_entry.id   AF-A0AAI8B5H3-F1
#
_cell.length_a   1.000
_cell.length_b   1.000
_cell.length_c   1.000
_cell.angle_alpha   90.00
_cell.angle_beta   90.00
_cell.angle_gamma   90.00
#
_symmetry.space_group_name_H-M   'P 1'
#
loop_
_entity.id
_entity.type
_entity.pdbx_description
1 polymer ?
#
loop_
_entity_poly.entity_id
_entity_poly.type
_entity_poly.pdbx_seq_one_letter_code
_entity_poly.pdbx_strand_id
1 'polypeptide(L)'
;MLTIHHTAIRQPSRQPVDAAQAAGRYRYDGRLAPHAIRFAMPYERLDYDARTFAHLARSAPASLPVETDGRTLSDLALEAVREVIDAAGPDACASISQIVVAQASLNEHAGESVAGRMQHALGLKHVVPFALGQCGTLGLHTALPLARGLLREGSRMLFVAADKWVYPFLRAYGEFVAYGDGAAAILLGGADGDTHADADDEAHARVLGHALAHGDVIADPWARQPAELERALVAPTVDAARAALDDAGVGAAQIDCFAPGGFSASFRTTLAHALAIPPSRLQRRGGVEHLSTADTPRALAQAQASLAPGERRLALFCDTALAGGAGALVAELRGARAPFSSTRTRYPS
;
A
#
# COMPACT_ATOMS: atom_id res chain seq x y z
N MET A 1 -19.52 -2.05 7.82
CA MET A 1 -18.74 -2.37 6.58
C MET A 1 -17.84 -1.17 6.26
N LEU A 2 -16.73 -1.32 5.53
CA LEU A 2 -15.85 -0.19 5.17
C LEU A 2 -16.01 0.21 3.71
N THR A 3 -15.96 1.50 3.43
CA THR A 3 -15.95 2.08 2.08
C THR A 3 -14.64 2.79 1.80
N ILE A 4 -14.25 2.85 0.53
CA ILE A 4 -13.14 3.65 0.02
C ILE A 4 -13.73 4.71 -0.89
N HIS A 5 -13.50 5.98 -0.55
CA HIS A 5 -14.03 7.12 -1.31
C HIS A 5 -13.01 7.65 -2.31
N HIS A 6 -11.76 7.81 -1.90
CA HIS A 6 -10.71 8.31 -2.76
C HIS A 6 -9.42 7.53 -2.52
N THR A 7 -8.62 7.39 -3.57
CA THR A 7 -7.29 6.82 -3.52
C THR A 7 -6.38 7.64 -4.42
N ALA A 8 -5.23 8.05 -3.91
CA ALA A 8 -4.20 8.73 -4.68
C ALA A 8 -2.88 7.99 -4.52
N ILE A 9 -2.10 7.93 -5.61
CA ILE A 9 -0.76 7.32 -5.62
C ILE A 9 0.25 8.38 -6.03
N ARG A 10 1.35 8.44 -5.29
CA ARG A 10 2.53 9.23 -5.65
C ARG A 10 3.71 8.32 -5.87
N GLN A 11 4.16 8.33 -7.12
CA GLN A 11 5.27 7.53 -7.59
C GLN A 11 6.29 8.49 -8.24
N PRO A 12 7.54 8.53 -7.75
CA PRO A 12 8.61 9.29 -8.39
C PRO A 12 8.91 8.81 -9.81
N SER A 13 9.71 9.61 -10.52
CA SER A 13 10.28 9.24 -11.82
C SER A 13 11.06 7.93 -11.73
N ARG A 14 11.00 7.14 -12.80
CA ARG A 14 11.74 5.89 -12.83
C ARG A 14 13.23 6.13 -13.11
N GLN A 15 14.09 5.49 -12.32
CA GLN A 15 15.54 5.54 -12.42
C GLN A 15 16.09 4.12 -12.67
N PRO A 16 17.16 3.98 -13.47
CA PRO A 16 17.92 2.75 -13.53
C PRO A 16 18.50 2.39 -12.15
N VAL A 17 18.27 1.16 -11.71
CA VAL A 17 18.81 0.58 -10.49
C VAL A 17 19.38 -0.80 -10.80
N ASP A 18 20.65 -0.98 -10.51
CA ASP A 18 21.37 -2.26 -10.60
C ASP A 18 21.72 -2.81 -9.21
N ALA A 19 21.73 -1.96 -8.19
CA ALA A 19 22.17 -2.30 -6.84
C ALA A 19 21.09 -3.03 -6.03
N ALA A 20 21.51 -4.11 -5.36
CA ALA A 20 20.72 -4.77 -4.32
C ALA A 20 20.37 -3.82 -3.18
N GLN A 21 21.22 -2.81 -2.92
CA GLN A 21 21.09 -1.86 -1.82
C GLN A 21 20.56 -0.51 -2.28
N ALA A 22 19.82 0.16 -1.40
CA ALA A 22 19.36 1.52 -1.60
C ALA A 22 20.50 2.55 -1.51
N ALA A 23 20.52 3.48 -2.47
CA ALA A 23 21.35 4.68 -2.41
C ALA A 23 20.71 5.78 -1.54
N GLY A 24 21.49 6.81 -1.21
CA GLY A 24 21.05 7.92 -0.35
C GLY A 24 21.25 7.64 1.14
N ARG A 25 21.17 8.70 1.97
CA ARG A 25 21.37 8.62 3.41
C ARG A 25 20.30 9.40 4.16
N TYR A 26 20.02 8.96 5.38
CA TYR A 26 19.23 9.71 6.36
C TYR A 26 19.81 11.10 6.59
N ARG A 27 18.93 12.10 6.69
CA ARG A 27 19.28 13.50 7.00
C ARG A 27 19.04 13.73 8.49
N TYR A 28 20.11 14.06 9.19
CA TYR A 28 20.05 14.37 10.61
C TYR A 28 20.06 15.89 10.78
N ASP A 29 19.05 16.43 11.45
CA ASP A 29 18.91 17.86 11.73
C ASP A 29 19.65 18.31 13.00
N GLY A 30 20.52 17.43 13.55
CA GLY A 30 21.30 17.68 14.76
C GLY A 30 20.52 17.53 16.07
N ARG A 31 19.22 17.17 16.04
CA ARG A 31 18.40 16.99 17.25
C ARG A 31 18.57 15.62 17.90
N LEU A 32 19.09 14.65 17.17
CA LEU A 32 19.51 13.36 17.70
C LEU A 32 21.04 13.33 17.81
N ALA A 33 21.54 13.07 19.02
CA ALA A 33 22.96 12.93 19.22
C ALA A 33 23.48 11.69 18.46
N PRO A 34 24.69 11.74 17.85
CA PRO A 34 25.23 10.65 17.03
C PRO A 34 25.23 9.27 17.70
N HIS A 35 25.34 9.20 19.03
CA HIS A 35 25.31 7.95 19.79
C HIS A 35 23.91 7.34 19.90
N ALA A 36 22.83 8.14 19.86
CA ALA A 36 21.45 7.65 19.86
C ALA A 36 21.08 7.02 18.51
N ILE A 37 21.73 7.46 17.42
CA ILE A 37 21.50 6.97 16.05
C ILE A 37 21.93 5.52 15.89
N ARG A 38 23.00 5.10 16.57
CA ARG A 38 23.49 3.71 16.55
C ARG A 38 22.44 2.69 17.01
N PHE A 39 21.48 3.11 17.84
CA PHE A 39 20.37 2.26 18.28
C PHE A 39 19.21 2.23 17.28
N ALA A 40 19.04 3.26 16.45
CA ALA A 40 18.00 3.35 15.43
C ALA A 40 18.43 2.70 14.10
N MET A 41 19.74 2.56 13.86
CA MET A 41 20.30 1.93 12.66
C MET A 41 21.19 0.73 13.04
N PRO A 42 20.60 -0.45 13.33
CA PRO A 42 21.37 -1.64 13.70
C PRO A 42 22.35 -2.14 12.61
N TYR A 43 22.26 -1.59 11.40
CA TYR A 43 22.91 -2.09 10.18
C TYR A 43 23.85 -1.08 9.50
N GLU A 44 24.54 -0.20 10.25
CA GLU A 44 25.59 0.69 9.70
C GLU A 44 26.74 -0.05 8.98
N ARG A 45 26.76 -1.39 9.00
CA ARG A 45 27.75 -2.25 8.34
C ARG A 45 27.12 -3.41 7.61
N LEU A 46 26.10 -3.17 6.78
CA LEU A 46 25.82 -4.11 5.69
C LEU A 46 26.85 -3.90 4.57
N ASP A 47 28.12 -4.13 4.90
CA ASP A 47 29.15 -4.47 3.90
C ASP A 47 28.89 -5.94 3.56
N TYR A 48 27.92 -6.17 2.68
CA TYR A 48 27.74 -7.49 2.11
C TYR A 48 29.04 -7.87 1.41
N ASP A 49 29.59 -9.05 1.71
CA ASP A 49 30.67 -9.58 0.90
C ASP A 49 30.19 -9.72 -0.57
N ALA A 50 31.13 -9.76 -1.51
CA ALA A 50 30.81 -9.76 -2.94
C ALA A 50 29.88 -10.92 -3.34
N ARG A 51 29.94 -12.08 -2.65
CA ARG A 51 29.09 -13.23 -2.91
C ARG A 51 27.67 -12.99 -2.40
N THR A 52 27.53 -12.46 -1.20
CA THR A 52 26.23 -12.09 -0.63
C THR A 52 25.57 -11.00 -1.48
N PHE A 53 26.33 -9.96 -1.86
CA PHE A 53 25.80 -8.91 -2.73
C PHE A 53 25.35 -9.45 -4.09
N ALA A 54 26.17 -10.29 -4.74
CA ALA A 54 25.84 -10.88 -6.05
C ALA A 54 24.56 -11.74 -6.01
N HIS A 55 24.30 -12.38 -4.87
CA HIS A 55 23.10 -13.20 -4.65
C HIS A 55 21.83 -12.35 -4.43
N LEU A 56 21.95 -11.23 -3.71
CA LEU A 56 20.82 -10.31 -3.48
C LEU A 56 20.55 -9.41 -4.71
N ALA A 57 21.57 -9.16 -5.52
CA ALA A 57 21.48 -8.35 -6.72
C ALA A 57 20.65 -9.01 -7.82
N ARG A 58 20.15 -8.18 -8.72
CA ARG A 58 19.40 -8.63 -9.90
C ARG A 58 20.33 -9.08 -11.00
N SER A 59 19.80 -9.91 -11.91
CA SER A 59 20.55 -10.33 -13.10
C SER A 59 20.64 -9.22 -14.15
N ALA A 60 19.67 -8.31 -14.18
CA ALA A 60 19.66 -7.15 -15.07
C ALA A 60 19.21 -5.89 -14.31
N PRO A 61 19.76 -4.71 -14.63
CA PRO A 61 19.27 -3.45 -14.11
C PRO A 61 17.78 -3.28 -14.43
N ALA A 62 17.03 -2.76 -13.46
CA ALA A 62 15.66 -2.38 -13.68
C ALA A 62 15.48 -0.89 -13.60
N SER A 63 14.46 -0.40 -14.28
CA SER A 63 13.95 0.93 -14.02
C SER A 63 12.97 0.81 -12.86
N LEU A 64 13.18 1.50 -11.74
CA LEU A 64 12.26 1.57 -10.59
C LEU A 64 11.94 3.04 -10.27
N PRO A 65 10.77 3.35 -9.71
CA PRO A 65 10.52 4.69 -9.17
C PRO A 65 11.44 4.94 -7.97
N VAL A 66 12.29 5.95 -8.10
CA VAL A 66 13.27 6.31 -7.08
C VAL A 66 13.28 7.82 -6.95
N GLU A 67 13.12 8.31 -5.72
CA GLU A 67 13.09 9.74 -5.46
C GLU A 67 14.52 10.31 -5.38
N THR A 68 14.86 11.17 -6.35
CA THR A 68 16.20 11.76 -6.51
C THR A 68 16.28 13.24 -6.17
N ASP A 69 15.15 13.93 -5.99
CA ASP A 69 15.08 15.38 -5.88
C ASP A 69 15.19 15.85 -4.41
N GLY A 70 15.66 14.96 -3.54
CA GLY A 70 15.89 15.25 -2.14
C GLY A 70 14.63 15.38 -1.29
N ARG A 71 13.45 15.01 -1.83
CA ARG A 71 12.20 14.88 -1.08
C ARG A 71 12.27 13.69 -0.12
N THR A 72 11.59 13.80 1.01
CA THR A 72 11.46 12.73 2.02
C THR A 72 10.23 11.87 1.74
N LEU A 73 10.12 10.71 2.39
CA LEU A 73 8.88 9.90 2.32
C LEU A 73 7.68 10.66 2.86
N SER A 74 7.88 11.54 3.84
CA SER A 74 6.84 12.44 4.35
C SER A 74 6.34 13.43 3.29
N ASP A 75 7.21 13.89 2.39
CA ASP A 75 6.82 14.81 1.32
C ASP A 75 6.00 14.07 0.26
N LEU A 76 6.42 12.85 -0.12
CA LEU A 76 5.65 11.98 -1.03
C LEU A 76 4.26 11.66 -0.44
N ALA A 77 4.21 11.36 0.86
CA ALA A 77 2.97 11.11 1.59
C ALA A 77 2.04 12.34 1.54
N LEU A 78 2.57 13.53 1.81
CA LEU A 78 1.78 14.76 1.80
C LEU A 78 1.19 15.08 0.42
N GLU A 79 1.93 14.82 -0.65
CA GLU A 79 1.44 14.98 -2.02
C GLU A 79 0.28 14.03 -2.35
N ALA A 80 0.33 12.78 -1.87
CA ALA A 80 -0.76 11.82 -2.08
C ALA A 80 -1.99 12.22 -1.27
N VAL A 81 -1.79 12.65 -0.02
CA VAL A 81 -2.87 13.10 0.85
C VAL A 81 -3.57 14.34 0.30
N ARG A 82 -2.81 15.32 -0.22
CA ARG A 82 -3.39 16.53 -0.81
C ARG A 82 -4.32 16.19 -1.96
N GLU A 83 -3.93 15.28 -2.85
CA GLU A 83 -4.81 14.84 -3.94
C GLU A 83 -6.10 14.19 -3.43
N VAL A 84 -6.02 13.35 -2.40
CA VAL A 84 -7.22 12.74 -1.78
C VAL A 84 -8.14 13.82 -1.20
N ILE A 85 -7.59 14.80 -0.47
CA ILE A 85 -8.36 15.86 0.15
C ILE A 85 -8.97 16.80 -0.90
N ASP A 86 -8.20 17.16 -1.91
CA ASP A 86 -8.66 18.01 -3.02
C ASP A 86 -9.80 17.33 -3.79
N ALA A 87 -9.70 16.01 -4.02
CA ALA A 87 -10.74 15.23 -4.68
C ALA A 87 -12.00 15.03 -3.81
N ALA A 88 -11.83 14.90 -2.49
CA ALA A 88 -12.94 14.67 -1.56
C ALA A 88 -13.68 15.95 -1.17
N GLY A 89 -13.02 17.10 -1.27
CA GLY A 89 -13.59 18.40 -0.91
C GLY A 89 -13.63 18.69 0.59
N PRO A 90 -14.04 19.92 0.97
CA PRO A 90 -13.94 20.43 2.34
C PRO A 90 -14.80 19.66 3.35
N ASP A 91 -16.00 19.20 2.96
CA ASP A 91 -16.93 18.51 3.86
C ASP A 91 -16.41 17.13 4.26
N ALA A 92 -15.83 16.40 3.29
CA ALA A 92 -15.18 15.12 3.57
C ALA A 92 -13.92 15.31 4.44
N CYS A 93 -13.18 16.41 4.24
CA CYS A 93 -12.03 16.76 5.08
C CYS A 93 -12.44 17.06 6.53
N ALA A 94 -13.55 17.76 6.74
CA ALA A 94 -14.08 18.09 8.07
C ALA A 94 -14.56 16.86 8.87
N SER A 95 -14.88 15.76 8.19
CA SER A 95 -15.28 14.49 8.82
C SER A 95 -14.12 13.53 9.08
N ILE A 96 -12.88 13.89 8.73
CA ILE A 96 -11.69 13.09 9.07
C ILE A 96 -11.51 13.12 10.58
N SER A 97 -11.51 11.94 11.19
CA SER A 97 -11.37 11.77 12.64
C SER A 97 -10.06 11.07 13.04
N GLN A 98 -9.42 10.35 12.11
CA GLN A 98 -8.10 9.76 12.29
C GLN A 98 -7.22 9.93 11.04
N ILE A 99 -5.91 10.08 11.28
CA ILE A 99 -4.86 9.90 10.27
C ILE A 99 -4.06 8.68 10.68
N VAL A 100 -3.93 7.70 9.78
CA VAL A 100 -3.16 6.47 10.03
C VAL A 100 -2.06 6.39 8.99
N VAL A 101 -0.80 6.51 9.41
CA VAL A 101 0.36 6.40 8.51
C VAL A 101 1.06 5.06 8.73
N ALA A 102 1.14 4.25 7.68
CA ALA A 102 1.89 3.01 7.65
C ALA A 102 3.17 3.16 6.80
N GLN A 103 4.28 2.65 7.32
CA GLN A 103 5.59 2.67 6.66
C GLN A 103 6.41 1.46 7.11
N ALA A 104 7.18 0.90 6.18
CA ALA A 104 8.17 -0.15 6.42
C ALA A 104 9.59 0.43 6.58
N SER A 105 9.87 1.50 5.85
CA SER A 105 11.10 2.28 5.89
C SER A 105 11.09 3.33 6.99
N LEU A 106 12.26 3.83 7.38
CA LEU A 106 12.37 4.95 8.32
C LEU A 106 12.24 6.27 7.56
N ASN A 107 11.63 7.26 8.20
CA ASN A 107 11.64 8.65 7.71
C ASN A 107 13.05 9.22 7.67
N GLU A 108 13.36 9.95 6.60
CA GLU A 108 14.71 10.48 6.37
C GLU A 108 15.12 11.51 7.41
N HIS A 109 14.14 12.24 7.96
CA HIS A 109 14.33 13.07 9.15
C HIS A 109 14.06 12.23 10.40
N ALA A 110 15.12 11.66 10.95
CA ALA A 110 15.05 10.87 12.16
C ALA A 110 14.53 11.73 13.34
N GLY A 111 13.57 11.21 14.10
CA GLY A 111 12.95 11.93 15.21
C GLY A 111 11.68 12.71 14.85
N GLU A 112 11.33 12.82 13.57
CA GLU A 112 10.03 13.35 13.13
C GLU A 112 8.99 12.23 13.04
N SER A 113 7.79 12.47 13.58
CA SER A 113 6.62 11.62 13.33
C SER A 113 5.99 12.03 12.00
N VAL A 114 5.99 11.12 11.02
CA VAL A 114 5.32 11.33 9.72
C VAL A 114 3.84 11.63 9.93
N ALA A 115 3.17 10.87 10.81
CA ALA A 115 1.76 11.07 11.14
C ALA A 115 1.51 12.45 11.78
N GLY A 116 2.37 12.88 12.71
CA GLY A 116 2.29 14.21 13.32
C GLY A 116 2.55 15.33 12.31
N ARG A 117 3.51 15.14 11.39
CA ARG A 117 3.78 16.06 10.29
C ARG A 117 2.58 16.19 9.34
N MET A 118 1.92 15.07 9.01
CA MET A 118 0.71 15.10 8.19
C MET A 118 -0.40 15.91 8.89
N GLN A 119 -0.70 15.60 10.14
CA GLN A 119 -1.69 16.33 10.93
C GLN A 119 -1.41 17.85 10.94
N HIS A 120 -0.15 18.22 11.21
CA HIS A 120 0.27 19.62 11.23
C HIS A 120 0.13 20.30 9.86
N ALA A 121 0.65 19.68 8.80
CA ALA A 121 0.65 20.23 7.45
C ALA A 121 -0.75 20.42 6.86
N LEU A 122 -1.72 19.61 7.31
CA LEU A 122 -3.12 19.69 6.89
C LEU A 122 -3.97 20.61 7.79
N GLY A 123 -3.40 21.14 8.87
CA GLY A 123 -4.16 21.94 9.85
C GLY A 123 -5.20 21.15 10.65
N LEU A 124 -5.16 19.81 10.61
CA LEU A 124 -6.13 18.90 11.22
C LEU A 124 -5.85 18.68 12.71
N LYS A 125 -5.76 19.76 13.49
CA LYS A 125 -5.33 19.75 14.91
C LYS A 125 -6.22 18.92 15.84
N HIS A 126 -7.46 18.67 15.45
CA HIS A 126 -8.45 17.89 16.21
C HIS A 126 -8.40 16.39 15.90
N VAL A 127 -7.68 15.99 14.84
CA VAL A 127 -7.62 14.62 14.34
C VAL A 127 -6.52 13.86 15.05
N VAL A 128 -6.74 12.61 15.43
CA VAL A 128 -5.70 11.80 16.11
C VAL A 128 -4.76 11.17 15.08
N PRO A 129 -3.44 11.46 15.12
CA PRO A 129 -2.47 10.83 14.23
C PRO A 129 -1.92 9.52 14.83
N PHE A 130 -1.99 8.44 14.06
CA PHE A 130 -1.42 7.13 14.38
C PHE A 130 -0.31 6.78 13.41
N ALA A 131 0.76 6.18 13.92
CA ALA A 131 1.78 5.53 13.10
C ALA A 131 1.67 4.00 13.26
N LEU A 132 1.58 3.28 12.14
CA LEU A 132 1.66 1.83 12.07
C LEU A 132 3.04 1.45 11.54
N GLY A 133 3.95 1.15 12.46
CA GLY A 133 5.28 0.64 12.13
C GLY A 133 5.33 -0.88 12.09
N GLN A 134 6.43 -1.41 11.55
CA GLN A 134 6.80 -2.84 11.64
C GLN A 134 5.79 -3.83 11.03
N CYS A 135 4.95 -3.38 10.09
CA CYS A 135 3.99 -4.24 9.39
C CYS A 135 4.55 -4.86 8.10
N GLY A 136 5.85 -4.70 7.81
CA GLY A 136 6.40 -4.99 6.49
C GLY A 136 5.62 -4.22 5.41
N THR A 137 5.24 -4.90 4.33
CA THR A 137 4.40 -4.31 3.26
C THR A 137 2.89 -4.30 3.59
N LEU A 138 2.49 -4.83 4.75
CA LEU A 138 1.08 -5.14 5.06
C LEU A 138 0.30 -3.99 5.72
N GLY A 139 0.78 -2.75 5.62
CA GLY A 139 0.22 -1.63 6.37
C GLY A 139 -1.27 -1.37 6.15
N LEU A 140 -1.80 -1.50 4.92
CA LEU A 140 -3.23 -1.38 4.67
C LEU A 140 -4.02 -2.50 5.36
N HIS A 141 -3.53 -3.74 5.24
CA HIS A 141 -4.18 -4.92 5.83
C HIS A 141 -4.23 -4.81 7.36
N THR A 142 -3.18 -4.28 7.99
CA THR A 142 -3.15 -3.96 9.44
C THR A 142 -4.06 -2.80 9.82
N ALA A 143 -4.24 -1.82 8.93
CA ALA A 143 -5.10 -0.66 9.20
C ALA A 143 -6.61 -1.00 9.11
N LEU A 144 -7.01 -1.99 8.32
CA LEU A 144 -8.44 -2.31 8.12
C LEU A 144 -9.19 -2.71 9.40
N PRO A 145 -8.68 -3.60 10.28
CA PRO A 145 -9.30 -3.88 11.58
C PRO A 145 -9.42 -2.62 12.46
N LEU A 146 -8.38 -1.77 12.46
CA LEU A 146 -8.38 -0.52 13.23
C LEU A 146 -9.44 0.44 12.69
N ALA A 147 -9.55 0.57 11.37
CA ALA A 147 -10.59 1.36 10.71
C ALA A 147 -11.99 0.84 11.10
N ARG A 148 -12.22 -0.47 11.06
CA ARG A 148 -13.51 -1.08 11.49
C ARG A 148 -13.86 -0.75 12.95
N GLY A 149 -12.88 -0.69 13.85
CA GLY A 149 -13.11 -0.40 15.27
C GLY A 149 -13.19 1.08 15.63
N LEU A 150 -12.54 1.95 14.87
CA LEU A 150 -12.41 3.39 15.17
C LEU A 150 -13.40 4.27 14.40
N LEU A 151 -13.80 3.87 13.20
CA LEU A 151 -14.72 4.66 12.38
C LEU A 151 -16.14 4.55 12.94
N ARG A 152 -16.70 5.71 13.27
CA ARG A 152 -18.13 5.88 13.58
C ARG A 152 -18.88 6.32 12.33
N GLU A 153 -20.20 6.26 12.39
CA GLU A 153 -21.08 6.80 11.34
C GLU A 153 -20.70 8.24 10.99
N GLY A 154 -20.69 8.56 9.69
CA GLY A 154 -20.29 9.88 9.17
C GLY A 154 -18.81 10.25 9.36
N SER A 155 -18.01 9.43 10.05
CA SER A 155 -16.58 9.70 10.25
C SER A 155 -15.73 9.10 9.14
N ARG A 156 -14.61 9.76 8.83
CA ARG A 156 -13.62 9.32 7.86
C ARG A 156 -12.27 9.06 8.52
N MET A 157 -11.52 8.13 7.94
CA MET A 157 -10.13 7.86 8.28
C MET A 157 -9.26 8.10 7.06
N LEU A 158 -8.22 8.91 7.21
CA LEU A 158 -7.19 9.08 6.20
C LEU A 158 -6.10 8.04 6.44
N PHE A 159 -6.09 6.98 5.64
CA PHE A 159 -4.98 6.02 5.62
C PHE A 159 -3.89 6.51 4.65
N VAL A 160 -2.64 6.44 5.07
CA VAL A 160 -1.47 6.87 4.29
C VAL A 160 -0.45 5.75 4.36
N ALA A 161 0.04 5.31 3.20
CA ALA A 161 1.13 4.37 3.08
C ALA A 161 2.29 5.10 2.42
N ALA A 162 3.49 5.10 2.99
CA ALA A 162 4.62 5.76 2.36
C ALA A 162 5.92 5.06 2.69
N ASP A 163 6.74 4.84 1.66
CA ASP A 163 8.04 4.24 1.81
C ASP A 163 9.07 4.87 0.85
N LYS A 164 10.25 5.14 1.40
CA LYS A 164 11.43 5.55 0.63
C LYS A 164 12.64 4.78 1.13
N TRP A 165 13.23 4.01 0.23
CA TRP A 165 14.32 3.13 0.57
C TRP A 165 15.64 3.89 0.44
N VAL A 166 16.31 4.11 1.57
CA VAL A 166 17.66 4.69 1.62
C VAL A 166 18.60 3.71 2.33
N TYR A 167 19.91 3.94 2.24
CA TYR A 167 20.88 3.10 2.97
C TYR A 167 20.51 3.03 4.47
N PRO A 168 20.51 1.85 5.11
CA PRO A 168 21.11 0.59 4.65
C PRO A 168 20.14 -0.43 4.01
N PHE A 169 18.91 -0.03 3.67
CA PHE A 169 17.88 -0.95 3.18
C PHE A 169 18.22 -1.58 1.81
N LEU A 170 17.67 -2.76 1.55
CA LEU A 170 17.75 -3.42 0.25
C LEU A 170 16.64 -2.95 -0.69
N ARG A 171 16.99 -2.71 -1.95
CA ARG A 171 16.06 -2.42 -3.05
C ARG A 171 15.71 -3.65 -3.86
N ALA A 172 16.57 -4.65 -3.95
CA ALA A 172 16.28 -5.82 -4.74
C ALA A 172 16.70 -7.10 -4.03
N TYR A 173 16.01 -8.16 -4.39
CA TYR A 173 16.28 -9.50 -3.89
C TYR A 173 16.14 -10.52 -5.00
N GLY A 174 17.20 -10.60 -5.80
CA GLY A 174 17.22 -11.33 -7.07
C GLY A 174 16.05 -10.92 -7.97
N GLU A 175 15.46 -11.90 -8.64
CA GLU A 175 14.27 -11.70 -9.47
C GLU A 175 12.96 -11.89 -8.69
N PHE A 176 13.00 -11.98 -7.35
CA PHE A 176 11.77 -12.16 -6.55
C PHE A 176 11.00 -10.85 -6.35
N VAL A 177 11.69 -9.80 -5.89
CA VAL A 177 11.09 -8.49 -5.61
C VAL A 177 12.11 -7.36 -5.79
N ALA A 178 11.63 -6.20 -6.24
CA ALA A 178 12.40 -4.97 -6.27
C ALA A 178 11.56 -3.78 -5.77
N TYR A 179 12.04 -3.12 -4.72
CA TYR A 179 11.36 -2.04 -4.02
C TYR A 179 11.65 -0.67 -4.63
N GLY A 180 10.57 -0.04 -5.08
CA GLY A 180 10.54 1.37 -5.46
C GLY A 180 10.12 2.26 -4.29
N ASP A 181 10.42 3.54 -4.42
CA ASP A 181 9.93 4.57 -3.51
C ASP A 181 8.52 5.00 -3.94
N GLY A 182 7.67 5.34 -2.98
CA GLY A 182 6.32 5.81 -3.29
C GLY A 182 5.44 6.01 -2.07
N ALA A 183 4.31 6.66 -2.30
CA ALA A 183 3.27 6.85 -1.30
C ALA A 183 1.88 6.64 -1.89
N ALA A 184 0.93 6.37 -1.02
CA ALA A 184 -0.48 6.28 -1.32
C ALA A 184 -1.29 6.88 -0.18
N ALA A 185 -2.45 7.45 -0.51
CA ALA A 185 -3.44 7.87 0.46
C ALA A 185 -4.80 7.28 0.09
N ILE A 186 -5.57 6.86 1.09
CA ILE A 186 -6.92 6.32 0.95
C ILE A 186 -7.83 7.03 1.95
N LEU A 187 -8.95 7.57 1.47
CA LEU A 187 -10.02 8.05 2.35
C LEU A 187 -11.02 6.92 2.62
N LEU A 188 -10.99 6.40 3.84
CA LEU A 188 -11.87 5.34 4.32
C LEU A 188 -13.11 5.92 5.00
N GLY A 189 -14.24 5.27 4.80
CA GLY A 189 -15.50 5.55 5.49
C GLY A 189 -16.01 4.34 6.25
N GLY A 190 -16.72 4.59 7.35
CA GLY A 190 -17.67 3.62 7.88
C GLY A 190 -18.89 3.58 6.95
N ALA A 191 -19.37 2.40 6.61
CA ALA A 191 -20.66 2.26 5.96
C ALA A 191 -21.76 2.58 6.98
N ASP A 192 -22.71 3.41 6.57
CA ASP A 192 -23.94 3.66 7.32
C ASP A 192 -24.65 2.33 7.49
N GLY A 193 -24.98 1.96 8.74
CA GLY A 193 -25.82 0.80 9.00
C GLY A 193 -27.17 1.05 8.35
N ASP A 194 -27.61 0.14 7.48
CA ASP A 194 -28.89 0.09 6.79
C ASP A 194 -29.60 1.45 6.61
N THR A 195 -29.64 1.94 5.37
CA THR A 195 -30.48 3.03 4.83
C THR A 195 -29.84 4.41 4.67
N HIS A 196 -29.03 4.60 3.62
CA HIS A 196 -29.19 5.74 2.69
C HIS A 196 -28.54 5.37 1.35
N ALA A 197 -29.34 5.20 0.30
CA ALA A 197 -28.88 4.86 -1.05
C ALA A 197 -27.92 5.93 -1.64
N ASP A 198 -27.90 7.13 -1.07
CA ASP A 198 -27.12 8.28 -1.55
C ASP A 198 -25.65 8.26 -1.07
N ALA A 199 -25.36 7.74 0.14
CA ALA A 199 -23.98 7.63 0.65
C ALA A 199 -23.19 6.48 -0.02
N ASP A 200 -23.91 5.45 -0.47
CA ASP A 200 -23.36 4.31 -1.20
C ASP A 200 -23.05 4.67 -2.68
N ASP A 201 -23.46 5.87 -3.13
CA ASP A 201 -23.32 6.34 -4.51
C ASP A 201 -22.00 7.11 -4.76
N GLU A 202 -21.33 7.60 -3.69
CA GLU A 202 -20.02 8.27 -3.76
C GLU A 202 -18.83 7.33 -3.51
N ALA A 203 -19.07 6.14 -2.94
CA ALA A 203 -18.00 5.19 -2.66
C ALA A 203 -17.45 4.55 -3.93
N HIS A 204 -16.14 4.64 -4.10
CA HIS A 204 -15.37 4.06 -5.20
C HIS A 204 -15.10 2.56 -5.03
N ALA A 205 -15.03 2.09 -3.79
CA ALA A 205 -15.00 0.67 -3.49
C ALA A 205 -15.64 0.33 -2.13
N ARG A 206 -16.10 -0.90 -2.00
CA ARG A 206 -16.62 -1.48 -0.75
C ARG A 206 -15.74 -2.65 -0.34
N VAL A 207 -15.23 -2.63 0.89
CA VAL A 207 -14.45 -3.73 1.47
C VAL A 207 -15.41 -4.79 1.97
N LEU A 208 -15.40 -5.97 1.32
CA LEU A 208 -16.28 -7.09 1.63
C LEU A 208 -15.64 -8.05 2.62
N GLY A 209 -14.34 -8.31 2.48
CA GLY A 209 -13.60 -9.19 3.37
C GLY A 209 -12.13 -8.80 3.47
N HIS A 210 -11.50 -9.15 4.57
CA HIS A 210 -10.07 -8.96 4.76
C HIS A 210 -9.50 -10.04 5.67
N ALA A 211 -8.21 -10.30 5.55
CA ALA A 211 -7.51 -11.17 6.48
C ALA A 211 -6.03 -10.81 6.57
N LEU A 212 -5.46 -11.13 7.73
CA LEU A 212 -4.03 -11.15 7.98
C LEU A 212 -3.65 -12.57 8.40
N ALA A 213 -2.62 -13.12 7.77
CA ALA A 213 -2.02 -14.38 8.16
C ALA A 213 -0.59 -14.14 8.62
N HIS A 214 -0.25 -14.72 9.77
CA HIS A 214 1.12 -14.79 10.26
C HIS A 214 1.59 -16.23 10.06
N GLY A 215 2.41 -16.46 9.03
CA GLY A 215 3.09 -17.74 8.86
C GLY A 215 4.26 -17.89 9.82
N ASP A 216 5.08 -18.91 9.58
CA ASP A 216 6.32 -19.10 10.33
C ASP A 216 7.22 -17.86 10.23
N VAL A 217 7.75 -17.43 11.36
CA VAL A 217 8.66 -16.28 11.42
C VAL A 217 9.93 -16.59 10.64
N ILE A 218 10.21 -15.75 9.64
CA ILE A 218 11.47 -15.80 8.88
C ILE A 218 12.41 -14.76 9.47
N ALA A 219 13.25 -15.20 10.41
CA ALA A 219 14.13 -14.32 11.18
C ALA A 219 15.12 -13.52 10.31
N ASP A 220 15.68 -14.17 9.29
CA ASP A 220 16.51 -13.52 8.27
C ASP A 220 16.05 -13.96 6.88
N PRO A 221 15.16 -13.20 6.23
CA PRO A 221 14.70 -13.53 4.88
C PRO A 221 15.84 -13.43 3.86
N TRP A 222 16.85 -12.59 4.13
CA TRP A 222 17.93 -12.29 3.20
C TRP A 222 19.00 -13.39 3.16
N ALA A 223 19.11 -14.18 4.25
CA ALA A 223 19.98 -15.36 4.28
C ALA A 223 19.51 -16.53 3.40
N ARG A 224 18.25 -16.51 2.92
CA ARG A 224 17.70 -17.56 2.05
C ARG A 224 18.03 -17.29 0.59
N GLN A 225 17.81 -18.29 -0.27
CA GLN A 225 17.76 -18.03 -1.72
C GLN A 225 16.41 -17.41 -2.11
N PRO A 226 16.32 -16.46 -3.08
CA PRO A 226 15.05 -15.87 -3.49
C PRO A 226 13.98 -16.89 -3.84
N ALA A 227 14.33 -17.98 -4.53
CA ALA A 227 13.39 -19.06 -4.86
C ALA A 227 12.91 -19.85 -3.63
N GLU A 228 13.74 -19.97 -2.58
CA GLU A 228 13.34 -20.61 -1.31
C GLU A 228 12.38 -19.72 -0.53
N LEU A 229 12.68 -18.41 -0.47
CA LEU A 229 11.80 -17.44 0.18
C LEU A 229 10.46 -17.34 -0.57
N GLU A 230 10.49 -17.27 -1.90
CA GLU A 230 9.30 -17.29 -2.76
C GLU A 230 8.39 -18.47 -2.40
N ARG A 231 8.94 -19.70 -2.35
CA ARG A 231 8.17 -20.90 -1.97
C ARG A 231 7.59 -20.82 -0.56
N ALA A 232 8.37 -20.31 0.39
CA ALA A 232 7.94 -20.21 1.79
C ALA A 232 6.77 -19.22 1.99
N LEU A 233 6.67 -18.19 1.14
CA LEU A 233 5.64 -17.16 1.25
C LEU A 233 4.33 -17.50 0.50
N VAL A 234 4.31 -18.55 -0.33
CA VAL A 234 3.09 -18.96 -1.06
C VAL A 234 1.99 -19.36 -0.09
N ALA A 235 2.28 -20.28 0.84
CA ALA A 235 1.28 -20.81 1.77
C ALA A 235 0.59 -19.71 2.60
N PRO A 236 1.32 -18.86 3.37
CA PRO A 236 0.66 -17.82 4.16
C PRO A 236 -0.14 -16.82 3.30
N THR A 237 0.31 -16.55 2.07
CA THR A 237 -0.42 -15.64 1.15
C THR A 237 -1.72 -16.28 0.65
N VAL A 238 -1.71 -17.57 0.33
CA VAL A 238 -2.91 -18.32 -0.05
C VAL A 238 -3.89 -18.43 1.12
N ASP A 239 -3.38 -18.65 2.34
CA ASP A 239 -4.22 -18.73 3.54
C ASP A 239 -4.88 -17.38 3.85
N ALA A 240 -4.15 -16.27 3.78
CA ALA A 240 -4.74 -14.93 3.89
C ALA A 240 -5.81 -14.69 2.82
N ALA A 241 -5.52 -15.04 1.56
CA ALA A 241 -6.48 -14.88 0.46
C ALA A 241 -7.76 -15.69 0.66
N ARG A 242 -7.66 -16.95 1.10
CA ARG A 242 -8.82 -17.80 1.42
C ARG A 242 -9.61 -17.23 2.59
N ALA A 243 -8.95 -16.83 3.67
CA ALA A 243 -9.61 -16.22 4.82
C ALA A 243 -10.34 -14.92 4.45
N ALA A 244 -9.78 -14.09 3.55
CA ALA A 244 -10.45 -12.88 3.08
C ALA A 244 -11.66 -13.17 2.17
N LEU A 245 -11.58 -14.23 1.35
CA LEU A 245 -12.71 -14.74 0.55
C LEU A 245 -13.84 -15.26 1.45
N ASP A 246 -13.48 -15.99 2.50
CA ASP A 246 -14.41 -16.51 3.50
C ASP A 246 -15.06 -15.36 4.31
N ASP A 247 -14.28 -14.36 4.77
CA ASP A 247 -14.82 -13.13 5.44
C ASP A 247 -15.80 -12.37 4.54
N ALA A 248 -15.56 -12.40 3.22
CA ALA A 248 -16.43 -11.77 2.23
C ALA A 248 -17.64 -12.63 1.83
N GLY A 249 -17.68 -13.92 2.19
CA GLY A 249 -18.72 -14.85 1.75
C GLY A 249 -18.74 -15.09 0.24
N VAL A 250 -17.59 -15.02 -0.45
CA VAL A 250 -17.48 -15.22 -1.90
C VAL A 250 -16.47 -16.30 -2.26
N GLY A 251 -16.74 -17.03 -3.35
CA GLY A 251 -15.80 -18.02 -3.89
C GLY A 251 -14.77 -17.40 -4.84
N ALA A 252 -13.59 -18.02 -4.94
CA ALA A 252 -12.53 -17.59 -5.87
C ALA A 252 -12.99 -17.51 -7.34
N ALA A 253 -13.94 -18.37 -7.75
CA ALA A 253 -14.53 -18.36 -9.09
C ALA A 253 -15.37 -17.09 -9.39
N GLN A 254 -15.76 -16.33 -8.38
CA GLN A 254 -16.49 -15.06 -8.52
C GLN A 254 -15.56 -13.85 -8.63
N ILE A 255 -14.27 -14.00 -8.30
CA ILE A 255 -13.31 -12.90 -8.40
C ILE A 255 -13.06 -12.56 -9.87
N ASP A 256 -13.37 -11.34 -10.29
CA ASP A 256 -13.18 -10.85 -11.65
C ASP A 256 -11.75 -10.35 -11.89
N CYS A 257 -11.10 -9.83 -10.84
CA CYS A 257 -9.74 -9.32 -10.87
C CYS A 257 -8.93 -9.81 -9.68
N PHE A 258 -7.84 -10.51 -9.92
CA PHE A 258 -6.86 -10.88 -8.90
C PHE A 258 -5.60 -10.04 -9.06
N ALA A 259 -5.28 -9.24 -8.05
CA ALA A 259 -4.21 -8.27 -8.07
C ALA A 259 -3.24 -8.48 -6.89
N PRO A 260 -2.38 -9.52 -6.95
CA PRO A 260 -1.33 -9.73 -5.97
C PRO A 260 -0.26 -8.63 -6.03
N GLY A 261 0.46 -8.45 -4.92
CA GLY A 261 1.55 -7.49 -4.76
C GLY A 261 2.68 -7.67 -5.77
N GLY A 262 3.56 -6.67 -5.81
CA GLY A 262 4.67 -6.54 -6.75
C GLY A 262 5.79 -7.55 -6.59
N PHE A 263 5.55 -8.81 -6.97
CA PHE A 263 6.54 -9.88 -6.91
C PHE A 263 6.75 -10.53 -8.28
N SER A 264 7.66 -11.50 -8.33
CA SER A 264 7.96 -12.31 -9.51
C SER A 264 6.70 -12.83 -10.21
N ALA A 265 6.77 -12.93 -11.54
CA ALA A 265 5.67 -13.48 -12.32
C ALA A 265 5.37 -14.95 -11.93
N SER A 266 6.39 -15.71 -11.55
CA SER A 266 6.25 -17.08 -11.04
C SER A 266 5.45 -17.12 -9.75
N PHE A 267 5.74 -16.24 -8.79
CA PHE A 267 5.01 -16.17 -7.52
C PHE A 267 3.54 -15.83 -7.76
N ARG A 268 3.26 -14.78 -8.53
CA ARG A 268 1.89 -14.35 -8.84
C ARG A 268 1.08 -15.43 -9.57
N THR A 269 1.72 -16.14 -10.50
CA THR A 269 1.08 -17.27 -11.22
C THR A 269 0.81 -18.44 -10.30
N THR A 270 1.74 -18.75 -9.39
CA THR A 270 1.60 -19.81 -8.39
C THR A 270 0.45 -19.53 -7.44
N LEU A 271 0.31 -18.28 -6.97
CA LEU A 271 -0.84 -17.86 -6.14
C LEU A 271 -2.16 -18.03 -6.89
N ALA A 272 -2.25 -17.57 -8.14
CA ALA A 272 -3.46 -17.70 -8.95
C ALA A 272 -3.87 -19.17 -9.14
N HIS A 273 -2.90 -20.04 -9.44
CA HIS A 273 -3.12 -21.48 -9.56
C HIS A 273 -3.60 -22.10 -8.23
N ALA A 274 -2.94 -21.78 -7.10
CA ALA A 274 -3.28 -22.31 -5.78
C ALA A 274 -4.68 -21.87 -5.28
N LEU A 275 -5.16 -20.71 -5.75
CA LEU A 275 -6.50 -20.19 -5.48
C LEU A 275 -7.53 -20.60 -6.54
N ALA A 276 -7.14 -21.37 -7.57
CA ALA A 276 -7.98 -21.72 -8.70
C ALA A 276 -8.58 -20.51 -9.45
N ILE A 277 -7.83 -19.41 -9.51
CA ILE A 277 -8.21 -18.20 -10.25
C ILE A 277 -7.57 -18.27 -11.66
N PRO A 278 -8.36 -18.13 -12.74
CA PRO A 278 -7.83 -18.18 -14.10
C PRO A 278 -6.76 -17.08 -14.35
N PRO A 279 -5.67 -17.38 -15.08
CA PRO A 279 -4.63 -16.39 -15.40
C PRO A 279 -5.15 -15.14 -16.14
N SER A 280 -6.28 -15.25 -16.85
CA SER A 280 -6.93 -14.12 -17.52
C SER A 280 -7.46 -13.06 -16.56
N ARG A 281 -7.68 -13.41 -15.28
CA ARG A 281 -8.14 -12.50 -14.23
C ARG A 281 -6.99 -11.88 -13.44
N LEU A 282 -5.75 -12.31 -13.68
CA LEU A 282 -4.57 -11.75 -13.03
C LEU A 282 -4.28 -10.35 -13.56
N GLN A 283 -4.23 -9.36 -12.68
CA GLN A 283 -3.89 -7.99 -13.03
C GLN A 283 -2.50 -7.94 -13.68
N ARG A 284 -2.42 -7.29 -14.84
CA ARG A 284 -1.16 -7.11 -15.55
C ARG A 284 -0.24 -6.20 -14.75
N ARG A 285 1.00 -6.65 -14.52
CA ARG A 285 2.06 -5.89 -13.86
C ARG A 285 3.37 -6.07 -14.62
N GLY A 286 4.11 -4.97 -14.79
CA GLY A 286 5.43 -4.98 -15.40
C GLY A 286 6.50 -5.33 -14.36
N GLY A 287 7.25 -6.41 -14.60
CA GLY A 287 8.38 -6.80 -13.76
C GLY A 287 8.01 -7.16 -12.32
N VAL A 288 8.98 -6.94 -11.43
CA VAL A 288 8.95 -7.28 -9.98
C VAL A 288 8.88 -6.04 -9.08
N GLU A 289 8.40 -4.92 -9.62
CA GLU A 289 8.31 -3.66 -8.87
C GLU A 289 7.25 -3.73 -7.76
N HIS A 290 7.68 -3.37 -6.55
CA HIS A 290 6.86 -3.26 -5.35
C HIS A 290 7.01 -1.89 -4.72
N LEU A 291 5.91 -1.18 -4.46
CA LEU A 291 5.92 0.10 -3.74
C LEU A 291 5.76 -0.08 -2.23
N SER A 292 6.34 -1.15 -1.68
CA SER A 292 6.19 -1.51 -0.26
C SER A 292 4.73 -1.41 0.21
N THR A 293 4.46 -0.67 1.31
CA THR A 293 3.12 -0.46 1.88
C THR A 293 2.12 0.19 0.92
N ALA A 294 2.60 0.95 -0.06
CA ALA A 294 1.76 1.61 -1.06
C ALA A 294 1.36 0.67 -2.21
N ASP A 295 1.84 -0.58 -2.26
CA ASP A 295 1.64 -1.47 -3.40
C ASP A 295 0.20 -2.01 -3.52
N THR A 296 -0.41 -2.40 -2.40
CA THR A 296 -1.84 -2.79 -2.38
C THR A 296 -2.75 -1.60 -2.75
N PRO A 297 -2.61 -0.39 -2.15
CA PRO A 297 -3.32 0.81 -2.62
C PRO A 297 -3.14 1.08 -4.13
N ARG A 298 -1.91 0.93 -4.65
CA ARG A 298 -1.64 1.10 -6.08
C ARG A 298 -2.37 0.06 -6.92
N ALA A 299 -2.35 -1.21 -6.52
CA ALA A 299 -3.08 -2.27 -7.20
C ALA A 299 -4.58 -1.98 -7.28
N LEU A 300 -5.15 -1.48 -6.17
CA LEU A 300 -6.55 -1.07 -6.08
C LEU A 300 -6.87 0.09 -7.02
N ALA A 301 -6.08 1.17 -6.97
CA ALA A 301 -6.26 2.31 -7.86
C ALA A 301 -6.17 1.92 -9.34
N GLN A 302 -5.21 1.05 -9.70
CA GLN A 302 -5.06 0.54 -11.06
C GLN A 302 -6.24 -0.33 -11.50
N ALA A 303 -6.75 -1.19 -10.61
CA ALA A 303 -7.91 -2.01 -10.89
C ALA A 303 -9.16 -1.15 -11.10
N GLN A 304 -9.35 -0.14 -10.25
CA GLN A 304 -10.48 0.79 -10.33
C GLN A 304 -10.43 1.66 -11.59
N ALA A 305 -9.26 2.22 -11.93
CA ALA A 305 -9.08 3.04 -13.14
C ALA A 305 -9.30 2.26 -14.45
N SER A 306 -9.27 0.93 -14.41
CA SER A 306 -9.55 0.07 -15.57
C SER A 306 -11.05 -0.17 -15.82
N LEU A 307 -11.93 0.34 -14.96
CA LEU A 307 -13.37 0.16 -15.05
C LEU A 307 -14.02 1.25 -15.89
N ALA A 308 -14.98 0.86 -16.73
CA ALA A 308 -15.88 1.81 -17.35
C ALA A 308 -16.82 2.47 -16.31
N PRO A 309 -17.34 3.68 -16.56
CA PRO A 309 -18.31 4.31 -15.66
C PRO A 309 -19.50 3.38 -15.36
N GLY A 310 -19.78 3.15 -14.07
CA GLY A 310 -20.85 2.26 -13.62
C GLY A 310 -20.55 0.76 -13.66
N GLU A 311 -19.40 0.36 -14.23
CA GLU A 311 -18.93 -1.03 -14.13
C GLU A 311 -18.60 -1.37 -12.66
N ARG A 312 -18.96 -2.58 -12.26
CA ARG A 312 -18.61 -3.16 -10.96
C ARG A 312 -17.69 -4.34 -11.19
N ARG A 313 -16.70 -4.49 -10.31
CA ARG A 313 -15.75 -5.61 -10.39
C ARG A 313 -15.43 -6.13 -9.00
N LEU A 314 -15.58 -7.43 -8.79
CA LEU A 314 -15.15 -8.08 -7.56
C LEU A 314 -13.66 -8.39 -7.66
N ALA A 315 -12.86 -7.78 -6.78
CA ALA A 315 -11.42 -7.87 -6.82
C ALA A 315 -10.83 -8.48 -5.53
N LEU A 316 -9.80 -9.31 -5.70
CA LEU A 316 -8.97 -9.83 -4.63
C LEU A 316 -7.58 -9.21 -4.72
N PHE A 317 -7.13 -8.59 -3.65
CA PHE A 317 -5.78 -8.07 -3.48
C PHE A 317 -5.07 -8.87 -2.40
N CYS A 318 -3.81 -9.21 -2.60
CA CYS A 318 -3.01 -9.84 -1.56
C CYS A 318 -1.56 -9.36 -1.62
N ASP A 319 -0.89 -9.32 -0.48
CA ASP A 319 0.49 -8.89 -0.32
C ASP A 319 1.19 -9.78 0.70
N THR A 320 2.52 -9.83 0.68
CA THR A 320 3.33 -10.60 1.61
C THR A 320 4.50 -9.80 2.14
N ALA A 321 4.70 -9.87 3.45
CA ALA A 321 5.92 -9.39 4.09
C ALA A 321 6.95 -10.52 4.12
N LEU A 322 8.19 -10.19 3.74
CA LEU A 322 9.28 -11.17 3.65
C LEU A 322 9.58 -11.90 4.96
N ALA A 323 9.17 -11.35 6.11
CA ALA A 323 9.32 -11.97 7.42
C ALA A 323 8.30 -13.10 7.72
N GLY A 324 7.46 -13.47 6.74
CA GLY A 324 6.49 -14.58 6.86
C GLY A 324 5.03 -14.15 7.05
N GLY A 325 4.72 -12.85 6.95
CA GLY A 325 3.36 -12.34 7.02
C GLY A 325 2.69 -12.26 5.65
N ALA A 326 1.36 -12.32 5.62
CA ALA A 326 0.57 -12.00 4.43
C ALA A 326 -0.74 -11.31 4.80
N GLY A 327 -1.26 -10.53 3.85
CA GLY A 327 -2.54 -9.85 3.99
C GLY A 327 -3.34 -9.96 2.71
N ALA A 328 -4.67 -10.02 2.83
CA ALA A 328 -5.57 -10.02 1.71
C ALA A 328 -6.82 -9.17 1.96
N LEU A 329 -7.35 -8.63 0.86
CA LEU A 329 -8.52 -7.76 0.82
C LEU A 329 -9.40 -8.19 -0.36
N VAL A 330 -10.67 -8.45 -0.10
CA VAL A 330 -11.72 -8.58 -1.11
C VAL A 330 -12.52 -7.29 -1.12
N ALA A 331 -12.60 -6.66 -2.30
CA ALA A 331 -13.36 -5.43 -2.48
C ALA A 331 -14.21 -5.48 -3.75
N GLU A 332 -15.40 -4.91 -3.65
CA GLU A 332 -16.17 -4.53 -4.83
C GLU A 332 -15.73 -3.14 -5.28
N LEU A 333 -15.19 -3.05 -6.49
CA LEU A 333 -14.76 -1.81 -7.11
C LEU A 333 -15.87 -1.24 -7.99
N ARG A 334 -15.93 0.09 -8.07
CA ARG A 334 -16.85 0.82 -8.96
C ARG A 334 -16.07 1.78 -9.87
N GLY A 335 -16.38 1.74 -11.16
CA GLY A 335 -15.87 2.73 -12.11
C GLY A 335 -16.50 4.10 -11.85
N ALA A 336 -15.68 5.15 -11.83
CA ALA A 336 -16.13 6.51 -11.58
C ALA A 336 -17.26 6.89 -12.55
N ARG A 337 -18.40 7.38 -12.03
CA ARG A 337 -19.48 7.88 -12.89
C ARG A 337 -19.00 9.14 -13.62
N ALA A 338 -19.40 9.28 -14.88
CA ALA A 338 -19.22 10.55 -15.57
C ALA A 338 -19.91 11.66 -14.75
N PRO A 339 -19.31 12.86 -14.62
CA PRO A 339 -19.96 13.94 -13.90
C PRO A 339 -21.33 14.20 -14.52
N PHE A 340 -22.38 14.19 -13.70
CA PHE A 340 -23.73 14.56 -14.15
C PHE A 340 -23.66 15.97 -14.74
N SER A 341 -23.83 16.08 -16.06
CA SER A 341 -24.07 17.38 -16.69
C SER A 341 -25.47 17.82 -16.25
N SER A 342 -25.55 18.64 -15.20
CA SER A 342 -26.79 19.35 -14.91
C SER A 342 -26.96 20.41 -16.00
N THR A 343 -27.58 20.03 -17.11
CA THR A 343 -28.22 20.98 -18.01
C THR A 343 -29.41 21.54 -17.24
N ARG A 344 -29.14 22.54 -16.39
CA ARG A 344 -30.19 23.45 -15.93
C ARG A 344 -30.66 24.21 -17.15
N THR A 345 -31.70 23.68 -17.80
CA THR A 345 -32.51 24.39 -18.78
C THR A 345 -33.00 25.66 -18.09
N ARG A 346 -32.38 26.81 -18.39
CA ARG A 346 -32.94 28.10 -18.04
C ARG A 346 -34.22 28.24 -18.86
N TYR A 347 -35.38 28.19 -18.21
CA TYR A 347 -36.60 28.70 -18.82
C TYR A 347 -36.43 30.22 -19.01
N PRO A 348 -36.64 30.75 -20.22
CA PRO A 348 -36.69 32.19 -20.43
C PRO A 348 -37.94 32.76 -19.75
N SER A 349 -37.72 33.85 -19.02
CA SER A 349 -38.72 34.71 -18.37
C SER A 349 -39.64 35.40 -19.36
#